data_AF-A0A0M3HM47-F1
#
_entry.id   AF-A0A0M3HM47-F1
#
_cell.length_a   1.000
_cell.length_b   1.000
_cell.length_c   1.000
_cell.angle_alpha   90.00
_cell.angle_beta   90.00
_cell.angle_gamma   90.00
#
_symmetry.space_group_name_H-M   'P 1'
#
loop_
_entity.id
_entity.type
_entity.pdbx_description
1 polymer ?
#
loop_
_entity_poly.entity_id
_entity_poly.type
_entity_poly.pdbx_seq_one_letter_code
_entity_poly.pdbx_strand_id
1 'polypeptide(L)'
;MGLNFMGFSDQYPPKDTRLVQAECTGCDAHIPDYCQMCPKCDTKFPTCIVSGRPLLDYQFWLCPTCKHRAYEQEISSMRYCPLCHGDV
;
A
#
# COMPACT_ATOMS: atom_id res chain seq x y z
N MET A 1 0.85 22.96 21.14
CA MET A 1 -0.22 22.29 20.35
C MET A 1 0.26 20.88 20.02
N GLY A 2 -0.22 19.87 20.74
CA GLY A 2 -0.02 18.46 20.39
C GLY A 2 -1.40 17.82 20.38
N LEU A 3 -1.85 17.35 19.22
CA LEU A 3 -3.08 16.57 19.12
C LEU A 3 -2.73 15.15 19.56
N ASN A 4 -3.07 14.80 20.80
CA ASN A 4 -3.06 13.42 21.25
C ASN A 4 -4.24 12.71 20.55
N PHE A 5 -3.95 11.91 19.53
CA PHE A 5 -4.89 10.93 19.00
C PHE A 5 -4.93 9.74 19.94
N MET A 6 -5.73 9.83 21.00
CA MET A 6 -6.11 8.67 21.79
C MET A 6 -7.11 7.86 20.96
N GLY A 7 -6.60 6.92 20.17
CA GLY A 7 -7.38 6.08 19.27
C GLY A 7 -8.34 5.18 20.03
N PHE A 8 -9.57 5.08 19.52
CA PHE A 8 -10.70 4.29 20.02
C PHE A 8 -10.48 2.75 19.94
N SER A 9 -9.33 2.21 20.38
CA SER A 9 -8.97 0.80 20.12
C SER A 9 -8.91 -0.14 21.33
N ASP A 10 -9.18 0.33 22.55
CA ASP A 10 -9.07 -0.53 23.76
C ASP A 10 -10.26 -1.48 23.99
N GLN A 11 -11.39 -1.28 23.29
CA GLN A 11 -12.61 -2.08 23.55
C GLN A 11 -12.81 -3.27 22.60
N TYR A 12 -12.14 -3.26 21.44
CA TYR A 12 -12.25 -4.34 20.46
C TYR A 12 -10.90 -4.53 19.77
N PRO A 13 -10.01 -5.41 20.29
CA PRO A 13 -8.77 -5.69 19.61
C PRO A 13 -9.06 -6.22 18.20
N PRO A 14 -8.29 -5.82 17.17
CA PRO A 14 -8.42 -6.38 15.84
C PRO A 14 -8.31 -7.90 15.93
N LYS A 15 -9.29 -8.63 15.40
CA LYS A 15 -9.24 -10.10 15.34
C LYS A 15 -8.11 -10.59 14.44
N ASP A 16 -7.71 -9.77 13.46
CA ASP A 16 -6.60 -10.09 12.58
C ASP A 16 -5.27 -9.82 13.29
N THR A 17 -4.69 -10.89 13.82
CA THR A 17 -3.38 -10.90 14.49
C THR A 17 -2.24 -11.18 13.49
N ARG A 18 -2.54 -11.35 12.19
CA ARG A 18 -1.51 -11.64 11.20
C ARG A 18 -0.74 -10.37 10.90
N LEU A 19 0.36 -10.20 11.60
CA LEU A 19 1.42 -9.28 11.21
C LEU A 19 2.15 -9.91 10.01
N VAL A 20 1.62 -9.67 8.80
CA VAL A 20 2.34 -10.00 7.58
C VAL A 20 3.48 -8.98 7.46
N GLN A 21 4.70 -9.50 7.38
CA GLN A 21 5.90 -8.71 7.18
C GLN A 21 6.30 -8.72 5.71
N ALA A 22 6.89 -7.63 5.27
CA ALA A 22 7.44 -7.44 3.93
C ALA A 22 8.82 -6.77 4.03
N GLU A 23 9.60 -6.86 2.96
CA GLU A 23 10.91 -6.21 2.87
C GLU A 23 10.77 -4.81 2.26
N CYS A 24 11.41 -3.82 2.88
CA CYS A 24 11.44 -2.47 2.34
C CYS A 24 12.30 -2.39 1.07
N THR A 25 11.71 -1.95 -0.04
CA THR A 25 12.39 -1.77 -1.35
C THR A 25 13.50 -0.71 -1.38
N GLY A 26 13.74 0.01 -0.27
CA GLY A 26 14.79 1.03 -0.17
C GLY A 26 15.93 0.71 0.79
N CYS A 27 15.73 -0.21 1.74
CA CYS A 27 16.76 -0.54 2.75
C CYS A 27 16.72 -1.97 3.29
N ASP A 28 15.89 -2.84 2.70
CA ASP A 28 15.72 -4.26 3.02
C ASP A 28 15.34 -4.55 4.49
N ALA A 29 14.84 -3.54 5.20
CA ALA A 29 14.30 -3.72 6.54
C ALA A 29 12.97 -4.50 6.47
N HIS A 30 12.79 -5.45 7.39
CA HIS A 30 11.49 -6.06 7.63
C HIS A 30 10.54 -5.02 8.23
N ILE A 31 9.46 -4.76 7.53
CA ILE A 31 8.43 -3.79 7.90
C ILE A 31 7.05 -4.46 7.86
N PRO A 32 6.07 -3.96 8.63
CA PRO A 32 4.68 -4.37 8.44
C PRO A 32 4.19 -4.05 7.02
N ASP A 33 3.40 -4.94 6.44
CA ASP A 33 2.88 -4.82 5.07
C ASP A 33 1.85 -3.68 4.88
N TYR A 34 1.38 -3.07 5.97
CA TYR A 34 0.49 -1.90 5.95
C TYR A 34 1.23 -0.55 5.98
N CYS A 35 2.56 -0.54 6.11
CA CYS A 35 3.35 0.69 6.13
C CYS A 35 3.24 1.44 4.79
N GLN A 36 2.87 2.72 4.83
CA GLN A 36 2.90 3.62 3.65
C GLN A 36 4.26 4.32 3.48
N MET A 37 5.11 4.23 4.50
CA MET A 37 6.46 4.76 4.54
C MET A 37 7.32 3.89 5.44
N CYS A 38 8.56 3.62 5.03
CA CYS A 38 9.49 2.84 5.82
C CYS A 38 9.90 3.63 7.08
N PRO A 39 9.74 3.08 8.29
CA PRO A 39 10.13 3.76 9.53
C PRO A 39 11.65 3.88 9.72
N LYS A 40 12.46 3.21 8.88
CA LYS A 40 13.92 3.19 8.98
C LYS A 40 14.60 4.16 8.00
N CYS A 41 14.10 4.25 6.76
CA CYS A 41 14.75 5.01 5.68
C CYS A 41 13.82 6.00 4.98
N ASP A 42 12.60 6.21 5.47
CA ASP A 42 11.60 7.14 4.93
C ASP A 42 11.19 6.89 3.47
N THR A 43 11.52 5.72 2.90
CA THR A 43 11.04 5.31 1.58
C THR A 43 9.52 5.25 1.60
N LYS A 44 8.87 5.99 0.69
CA LYS A 44 7.42 6.03 0.55
C LYS A 44 6.95 4.94 -0.41
N PHE A 45 5.92 4.22 -0.01
CA PHE A 45 5.32 3.17 -0.82
C PHE A 45 4.06 3.72 -1.49
N PRO A 46 3.99 3.73 -2.83
CA PRO A 46 2.77 4.12 -3.52
C PRO A 46 1.65 3.13 -3.24
N THR A 47 0.42 3.61 -3.30
CA THR A 47 -0.76 2.77 -3.07
C THR A 47 -1.22 2.11 -4.36
N CYS A 48 -1.55 0.81 -4.30
CA CYS A 48 -2.22 0.10 -5.37
C CYS A 48 -3.64 0.65 -5.54
N ILE A 49 -3.97 1.17 -6.73
CA ILE A 49 -5.31 1.72 -7.00
C ILE A 49 -6.43 0.67 -7.05
N VAL A 50 -6.10 -0.62 -7.12
CA VAL A 50 -7.09 -1.72 -7.11
C VAL A 50 -7.42 -2.11 -5.67
N SER A 51 -6.42 -2.43 -4.85
CA SER A 51 -6.64 -2.96 -3.50
C SER A 51 -6.50 -1.94 -2.37
N GLY A 52 -5.91 -0.76 -2.62
CA GLY A 52 -5.55 0.20 -1.57
C GLY A 52 -4.33 -0.20 -0.71
N ARG A 53 -3.66 -1.31 -1.02
CA ARG A 53 -2.47 -1.78 -0.29
C ARG A 53 -1.23 -1.01 -0.74
N PRO A 54 -0.23 -0.78 0.13
CA PRO A 54 1.05 -0.23 -0.32
C PRO A 54 1.73 -1.22 -1.28
N LEU A 55 2.40 -0.68 -2.29
CA LEU A 55 3.21 -1.43 -3.26
C LEU A 55 4.61 -1.63 -2.66
N LEU A 56 4.85 -2.84 -2.17
CA LEU A 56 6.10 -3.26 -1.55
C LEU A 56 6.96 -4.13 -2.48
N ASP A 57 6.52 -4.30 -3.73
CA ASP A 57 7.25 -5.01 -4.77
C ASP A 57 7.99 -4.04 -5.71
N TYR A 58 9.07 -4.52 -6.33
CA TYR A 58 9.81 -3.78 -7.35
C TYR A 58 9.07 -3.66 -8.69
N GLN A 59 8.13 -4.58 -8.95
CA GLN A 59 7.35 -4.62 -10.18
C GLN A 59 5.92 -4.15 -9.91
N PHE A 60 5.45 -3.26 -10.78
CA PHE A 60 4.10 -2.70 -10.71
C PHE A 60 3.66 -2.25 -12.09
N TRP A 61 2.36 -2.36 -12.34
CA TRP A 61 1.75 -1.73 -13.51
C TRP A 61 1.59 -0.23 -13.26
N LEU A 62 1.81 0.56 -14.31
CA LEU A 62 1.62 2.01 -14.31
C LEU A 62 0.57 2.38 -15.34
N CYS A 63 -0.52 3.03 -14.89
CA CYS A 63 -1.56 3.49 -15.80
C CYS A 63 -0.97 4.43 -16.87
N PRO A 64 -1.17 4.16 -18.17
CA PRO A 64 -0.64 5.02 -19.22
C PRO A 64 -1.27 6.43 -19.20
N THR A 65 -2.49 6.54 -18.68
CA THR A 65 -3.24 7.81 -18.60
C THR A 65 -2.96 8.59 -17.33
N CYS A 66 -3.31 8.05 -16.15
CA CYS A 66 -3.22 8.79 -14.88
C CYS A 66 -1.92 8.57 -14.10
N LYS A 67 -1.01 7.73 -14.58
CA LYS A 67 0.29 7.41 -13.95
C LYS A 67 0.20 6.89 -12.51
N HIS A 68 -0.96 6.37 -12.10
CA HIS A 68 -1.11 5.66 -10.83
C HIS A 68 -0.77 4.18 -10.99
N ARG A 69 -0.43 3.54 -9.87
CA ARG A 69 0.19 2.22 -9.86
C ARG A 69 -0.76 1.15 -9.31
N ALA A 70 -0.59 -0.08 -9.77
CA ALA A 70 -1.27 -1.25 -9.23
C ALA A 70 -0.38 -2.48 -9.26
N TYR A 71 -0.69 -3.49 -8.45
CA TYR A 71 -0.12 -4.82 -8.61
C TYR A 71 -0.52 -5.40 -9.96
N GLU A 72 0.43 -5.98 -10.70
CA GLU A 72 0.19 -6.52 -12.04
C GLU A 72 -0.90 -7.61 -12.03
N GLN A 73 -0.88 -8.47 -11.02
CA GLN A 73 -1.86 -9.55 -10.85
C GLN A 73 -3.28 -9.04 -10.56
N GLU A 74 -3.41 -7.86 -9.96
CA GLU A 74 -4.71 -7.28 -9.61
C GLU A 74 -5.28 -6.50 -10.80
N ILE A 75 -4.46 -5.68 -11.46
CA ILE A 75 -4.92 -4.89 -12.60
C ILE A 75 -5.23 -5.75 -13.82
N SER A 76 -4.61 -6.93 -13.98
CA SER A 76 -4.91 -7.85 -15.08
C SER A 76 -6.35 -8.36 -15.08
N SER A 77 -7.06 -8.25 -13.95
CA SER A 77 -8.48 -8.59 -13.84
C SER A 77 -9.42 -7.43 -14.24
N MET A 78 -8.87 -6.23 -14.44
CA MET A 78 -9.62 -5.00 -14.72
C MET A 78 -9.60 -4.69 -16.22
N ARG A 79 -10.76 -4.29 -16.75
CA ARG A 79 -10.88 -3.81 -18.14
C ARG A 79 -10.44 -2.36 -18.31
N TYR A 80 -10.62 -1.56 -17.25
CA TYR A 80 -10.33 -0.14 -17.22
C TYR A 80 -9.62 0.21 -15.90
N CYS A 81 -8.77 1.23 -15.93
CA CYS A 81 -8.15 1.79 -14.75
C CYS A 81 -9.23 2.22 -13.74
N PRO A 82 -9.24 1.69 -12.50
CA PRO A 82 -10.30 2.00 -11.53
C PRO A 82 -10.31 3.45 -11.06
N LEU A 83 -9.24 4.20 -11.33
CA LEU A 83 -9.13 5.61 -10.94
C LEU A 83 -9.60 6.57 -12.04
N CYS A 84 -9.17 6.35 -13.29
CA CYS A 84 -9.43 7.29 -14.39
C CYS A 84 -10.28 6.72 -15.52
N HIS A 85 -10.69 5.45 -15.44
CA HIS A 85 -11.45 4.72 -16.45
C HIS A 85 -10.81 4.68 -17.86
N GLY A 86 -9.51 4.95 -17.98
CA GLY A 86 -8.75 4.71 -19.21
C GLY A 86 -8.45 3.23 -19.40
N ASP A 87 -8.03 2.85 -20.61
CA ASP A 87 -7.64 1.47 -20.92
C ASP A 87 -6.44 1.01 -20.06
N VAL A 88 -6.44 -0.29 -19.72
CA VAL A 88 -5.40 -0.97 -18.94
C VAL A 88 -4.26 -1.44 -19.82
#